data_AF-A0A147J2I1-F1
#
_entry.id   AF-A0A147J2I1-F1
#
_cell.length_a   1.000
_cell.length_b   1.000
_cell.length_c   1.000
_cell.angle_alpha   90.00
_cell.angle_beta   90.00
_cell.angle_gamma   90.00
#
_symmetry.space_group_name_H-M   'P 1'
#
loop_
_entity.id
_entity.type
_entity.pdbx_description
1 polymer ?
#
loop_
_entity_poly.entity_id
_entity_poly.type
_entity_poly.pdbx_seq_one_letter_code
_entity_poly.pdbx_strand_id
1 'polypeptide(L)' 'MRLLLERAERLEEEKKGIADDIKDVWKEAKARGFDAPALKDIMKMRGKKKEDVVAKQAILDTYMRELGMMA' A
#
# COMPACT_ATOMS: atom_id res chain seq x y z
N MET A 1 -33.97 6.46 -7.29
CA MET A 1 -33.25 5.17 -7.17
C MET A 1 -32.42 4.84 -8.40
N ARG A 2 -32.99 4.83 -9.62
CA ARG A 2 -32.24 4.56 -10.86
C ARG A 2 -30.97 5.40 -11.05
N LEU A 3 -31.04 6.73 -10.88
CA LEU A 3 -29.89 7.62 -10.98
C LEU A 3 -28.77 7.33 -9.94
N LEU A 4 -29.11 6.79 -8.77
CA LEU A 4 -28.12 6.44 -7.75
C LEU A 4 -27.35 5.18 -8.14
N LEU A 5 -28.06 4.18 -8.70
CA LEU A 5 -27.48 2.94 -9.19
C LEU A 5 -26.57 3.18 -10.40
N GLU A 6 -27.04 3.91 -11.41
CA GLU A 6 -26.24 4.25 -12.61
C GLU A 6 -24.97 5.03 -12.24
N ARG A 7 -25.03 5.93 -11.24
CA ARG A 7 -23.85 6.61 -10.70
C ARG A 7 -22.90 5.66 -9.99
N ALA A 8 -23.41 4.71 -9.20
CA ALA A 8 -22.58 3.74 -8.49
C ALA A 8 -21.88 2.77 -9.46
N GLU A 9 -22.58 2.30 -10.50
CA GLU A 9 -22.02 1.41 -11.53
C GLU A 9 -20.86 2.08 -12.27
N ARG A 10 -21.04 3.35 -12.69
CA ARG A 10 -19.96 4.12 -13.30
C ARG A 10 -18.75 4.27 -12.38
N LEU A 11 -18.97 4.56 -11.09
CA LEU A 11 -17.88 4.68 -10.12
C LEU A 11 -17.15 3.34 -9.88
N GLU A 12 -17.85 2.20 -9.92
CA GLU A 12 -17.21 0.88 -9.84
C GLU A 12 -16.39 0.56 -11.11
N GLU A 13 -16.85 0.96 -12.30
CA GLU A 13 -16.05 0.86 -13.52
C GLU A 13 -14.79 1.72 -13.46
N GLU A 14 -14.91 2.99 -13.05
CA GLU A 14 -13.77 3.90 -12.85
C GLU A 14 -12.75 3.33 -11.85
N LYS A 15 -13.25 2.84 -10.71
CA LYS A 15 -12.43 2.19 -9.68
C LYS A 15 -11.72 0.95 -10.21
N LYS A 16 -12.36 0.15 -11.06
CA LYS A 16 -11.73 -1.01 -11.71
C LYS A 16 -10.60 -0.57 -12.63
N GLY A 17 -10.81 0.46 -13.45
CA GLY A 17 -9.76 1.03 -14.32
C GLY A 17 -8.54 1.48 -13.51
N ILE A 18 -8.77 2.27 -12.45
CA ILE A 18 -7.69 2.72 -11.55
C ILE A 18 -6.97 1.53 -10.89
N ALA A 19 -7.71 0.50 -10.49
CA ALA A 19 -7.11 -0.68 -9.88
C ALA A 19 -6.23 -1.46 -10.87
N ASP A 20 -6.60 -1.52 -12.15
CA ASP A 20 -5.81 -2.14 -13.20
C ASP A 20 -4.56 -1.33 -13.54
N ASP A 21 -4.66 0.00 -13.62
CA ASP A 21 -3.51 0.90 -13.79
C ASP A 21 -2.49 0.73 -12.65
N ILE A 22 -2.97 0.65 -11.40
CA ILE A 22 -2.12 0.40 -10.23
C ILE A 22 -1.43 -0.98 -10.34
N LYS A 23 -2.10 -2.02 -10.86
CA LYS A 23 -1.47 -3.33 -11.07
C LYS A 23 -0.35 -3.24 -12.10
N ASP A 24 -0.51 -2.46 -13.17
CA ASP A 24 0.51 -2.30 -14.19
C ASP A 24 1.74 -1.56 -13.65
N VAL A 25 1.57 -0.55 -12.79
CA VAL A 25 2.68 0.07 -12.04
C VAL A 25 3.47 -0.97 -11.22
N TRP A 26 2.79 -1.92 -10.56
CA TRP A 26 3.47 -2.98 -9.82
C TRP A 26 4.19 -3.98 -10.74
N LYS A 27 3.64 -4.26 -11.92
CA LYS A 27 4.33 -5.10 -12.93
C LYS A 27 5.57 -4.41 -13.46
N GLU A 28 5.51 -3.11 -13.75
CA GLU A 28 6.67 -2.31 -14.14
C GLU A 28 7.75 -2.30 -13.06
N ALA A 29 7.36 -2.09 -11.79
CA ALA A 29 8.30 -2.13 -10.67
C ALA A 29 9.03 -3.48 -10.62
N LYS A 30 8.29 -4.59 -10.79
CA LYS A 30 8.87 -5.94 -10.85
C LYS A 30 9.80 -6.12 -12.06
N ALA A 31 9.43 -5.62 -13.23
CA ALA A 31 10.26 -5.68 -14.44
C ALA A 31 11.58 -4.90 -14.29
N ARG A 32 11.56 -3.82 -13.48
CA ARG A 32 12.76 -3.05 -13.11
C ARG A 32 13.57 -3.67 -11.97
N GLY A 33 13.14 -4.82 -11.43
CA GLY A 33 13.85 -5.54 -10.37
C GLY A 33 13.47 -5.15 -8.94
N PHE A 34 12.42 -4.36 -8.74
CA PHE A 34 11.94 -4.02 -7.40
C PHE A 34 11.01 -5.09 -6.82
N ASP A 35 11.05 -5.25 -5.50
CA ASP A 35 10.10 -6.07 -4.73
C ASP A 35 8.75 -5.34 -4.61
N ALA A 36 7.78 -5.74 -5.43
CA ALA A 36 6.44 -5.14 -5.42
C ALA A 36 5.69 -5.29 -4.08
N PRO A 37 5.72 -6.44 -3.38
CA PRO A 37 5.23 -6.53 -1.99
C PRO A 37 5.81 -5.48 -1.04
N ALA A 38 7.14 -5.31 -1.01
CA ALA A 38 7.80 -4.34 -0.14
C ALA A 38 7.38 -2.90 -0.47
N LEU A 39 7.28 -2.55 -1.77
CA LEU A 39 6.79 -1.24 -2.19
C LEU A 39 5.32 -0.98 -1.78
N LYS A 40 4.46 -2.00 -1.83
CA LYS A 40 3.07 -1.89 -1.35
C LYS A 40 3.01 -1.62 0.14
N ASP A 41 3.89 -2.25 0.93
CA ASP A 41 3.96 -2.01 2.36
C ASP A 41 4.48 -0.61 2.67
N ILE A 42 5.47 -0.11 1.91
CA ILE A 42 5.90 1.30 1.97
C ILE A 42 4.76 2.25 1.63
N MET A 43 3.97 1.97 0.58
CA MET A 43 2.82 2.79 0.21
C MET A 43 1.79 2.86 1.36
N LYS A 44 1.47 1.73 2.01
CA LYS A 44 0.58 1.69 3.17
C LYS A 44 1.16 2.46 4.36
N MET A 45 2.46 2.36 4.61
CA MET A 45 3.13 3.12 5.68
C MET A 45 3.06 4.63 5.41
N ARG A 46 3.27 5.06 4.16
CA ARG A 46 3.17 6.48 3.75
C ARG A 46 1.77 7.07 3.87
N GLY A 47 0.73 6.24 3.88
CA GLY A 47 -0.66 6.67 4.11
C GLY A 47 -0.99 6.98 5.57
N LYS A 48 -0.08 6.70 6.52
CA LYS A 48 -0.26 6.99 7.95
C LYS A 48 0.43 8.30 8.33
N LYS A 49 0.07 8.86 9.49
CA LYS A 49 0.78 10.02 10.06
C LYS A 49 2.23 9.63 10.35
N LYS A 50 3.15 10.52 10.03
CA LYS A 50 4.59 10.26 10.13
C LYS A 50 5.00 9.94 11.57
N GLU A 51 4.42 10.66 12.53
CA GLU A 51 4.67 10.51 13.95
C GLU A 51 4.29 9.12 14.45
N ASP A 52 3.12 8.62 14.03
CA ASP A 52 2.63 7.29 14.39
C ASP A 52 3.51 6.18 13.81
N VAL A 53 4.00 6.36 12.57
CA VAL A 53 4.91 5.41 11.92
C VAL A 53 6.25 5.35 12.68
N VAL A 54 6.82 6.51 13.01
CA VAL A 54 8.09 6.59 13.73
C VAL A 54 7.99 5.98 15.13
N ALA A 55 6.94 6.33 15.88
CA ALA A 55 6.72 5.78 17.22
C ALA A 55 6.57 4.25 17.19
N LYS A 56 5.79 3.73 16.24
CA LYS A 56 5.62 2.29 16.08
C LYS A 56 6.93 1.60 15.67
N GLN A 57 7.71 2.21 14.77
CA GLN A 57 8.97 1.64 14.33
C GLN A 57 9.98 1.55 15.48
N ALA A 58 10.10 2.59 16.30
CA ALA A 58 11.01 2.58 17.45
C ALA A 58 10.70 1.44 18.44
N ILE A 59 9.42 1.16 18.68
CA ILE A 59 8.98 0.04 19.53
C ILE A 59 9.34 -1.30 18.89
N LEU A 60 9.04 -1.47 17.60
CA LEU A 60 9.37 -2.70 16.87
C LEU A 60 10.88 -2.96 16.84
N ASP A 61 11.68 -1.93 16.60
CA ASP A 61 13.13 -2.03 16.56
C ASP A 61 13.69 -2.50 17.91
N THR A 62 13.14 -2.00 19.01
CA THR A 62 13.49 -2.45 20.36
C THR A 62 13.20 -3.94 20.52
N TYR A 63 11.99 -4.38 20.17
CA TYR A 63 11.60 -5.79 20.31
C TYR A 63 12.40 -6.72 19.39
N MET A 64 12.66 -6.31 18.16
CA MET A 64 13.45 -7.10 17.22
C MET A 64 14.90 -7.26 17.69
N ARG A 65 15.48 -6.23 18.31
CA ARG A 65 16.82 -6.33 18.90
C ARG A 65 16.86 -7.33 20.06
N GLU A 66 15.92 -7.26 20.99
CA GLU A 66 15.81 -8.20 22.11
C GLU A 66 15.62 -9.65 21.63
N LEU A 67 14.90 -9.85 20.51
CA LEU A 67 14.69 -11.15 19.89
C LEU A 67 15.85 -11.63 18.99
N GLY A 68 16.94 -10.86 18.86
CA GLY A 68 18.07 -11.20 17.99
C GLY A 68 17.74 -11.18 16.49
N MET A 69 16.67 -10.49 16.10
CA MET A 69 16.21 -10.34 14.70
C MET A 69 16.85 -9.15 13.97
N MET A 70 17.71 -8.38 14.65
CA MET A 70 18.54 -7.34 14.07
C MET A 70 20.01 -7.74 14.25
N ALA A 71 20.79 -7.63 13.17
CA ALA A 71 22.24 -7.85 13.19
C ALA A 71 22.97 -6.68 13.87
#